data_AF-J3C5F8-F1
#
_entry.id   AF-J3C5F8-F1
#
_cell.length_a   1.000
_cell.length_b   1.000
_cell.length_c   1.000
_cell.angle_alpha   90.00
_cell.angle_beta   90.00
_cell.angle_gamma   90.00
#
_symmetry.space_group_name_H-M   'P 1'
#
loop_
_entity.id
_entity.type
_entity.pdbx_description
1 polymer ?
#
loop_
_entity_poly.entity_id
_entity_poly.type
_entity_poly.pdbx_seq_one_letter_code
_entity_poly.pdbx_strand_id
1 'polypeptide(L)'
;MKHLLSILLILTLSFQGFSQKKAKKKPKSNTKQTTAAAAPEAYVAKITVDTLHIQKGKPCILLVDVNKDSADPAITFDSNSEENELIRNFGKEALQIININKYTYVVFENKEIIDINPEGESFQAFAYWSGKLKDKIKIQQGKRMATEFVAGNMKVKKESSYVINTRKYRKEVASLESKNKITPKSNEIMNAILNKTILSIDGKREDEFPLFKENKSKIKTASYYFLTKNGTKTPIKEVSVNENGLLKQVKTYNRKGEPNGEANYVYEYGMLTKIIRGDQTTTIRYNDDKMIFSDNRGDANETTVYRLENNVVLEKSYIIMTDDKFCYMNSFAEEKIEGNCILRYINNILWTKNCGSPENIFPFIYKYTSYQDGNVLQYRKSKLEKKGESKFEKYYSSAEREEETEVFNFFGTLEFNENNLLDTYRFTKDKISQVIKVDYTYYPN
;
A
#
# COMPACT_ATOMS: atom_id res chain seq x y z
N MET A 1 14.89 -12.36 -33.83
CA MET A 1 14.20 -12.07 -35.12
C MET A 1 12.90 -12.86 -35.19
N LYS A 2 11.76 -12.23 -34.84
CA LYS A 2 10.36 -12.63 -35.13
C LYS A 2 9.29 -11.72 -34.48
N HIS A 3 9.65 -10.60 -33.86
CA HIS A 3 8.67 -9.65 -33.28
C HIS A 3 8.65 -8.26 -33.92
N LEU A 4 9.22 -8.10 -35.13
CA LEU A 4 9.30 -6.80 -35.81
C LEU A 4 8.31 -6.62 -36.97
N LEU A 5 7.35 -7.54 -37.16
CA LEU A 5 6.40 -7.48 -38.29
C LEU A 5 4.92 -7.26 -37.92
N SER A 6 4.56 -7.10 -36.65
CA SER A 6 3.14 -6.94 -36.26
C SER A 6 2.70 -5.49 -35.99
N ILE A 7 3.61 -4.52 -36.09
CA ILE A 7 3.30 -3.10 -35.78
C ILE A 7 3.12 -2.26 -37.06
N LEU A 8 3.47 -2.80 -38.24
CA LEU A 8 3.40 -2.05 -39.51
C LEU A 8 2.07 -2.21 -40.28
N LEU A 9 1.09 -2.99 -39.79
CA LEU A 9 -0.15 -3.28 -40.53
C LEU A 9 -1.41 -2.53 -40.02
N ILE A 10 -1.31 -1.71 -38.97
CA ILE A 10 -2.46 -0.95 -38.43
C ILE A 10 -2.44 0.53 -38.90
N LEU A 11 -1.39 0.97 -39.59
CA LEU A 11 -1.18 2.37 -39.98
C LEU A 11 -1.62 2.75 -41.42
N THR A 12 -2.30 1.87 -42.16
CA THR A 12 -2.67 2.15 -43.58
C THR A 12 -4.14 1.90 -43.95
N LEU A 13 -5.10 1.95 -43.02
CA LEU A 13 -6.54 1.89 -43.37
C LEU A 13 -7.37 3.12 -42.94
N SER A 14 -6.75 4.17 -42.43
CA SER A 14 -7.39 5.48 -42.38
C SER A 14 -7.21 6.20 -43.73
N PHE A 15 -8.35 6.54 -44.36
CA PHE A 15 -8.57 7.37 -45.56
C PHE A 15 -8.94 6.67 -46.88
N GLN A 16 -10.22 6.26 -46.99
CA GLN A 16 -11.15 6.52 -48.09
C GLN A 16 -12.57 6.33 -47.48
N GLY A 17 -13.63 7.11 -47.67
CA GLY A 17 -13.99 8.23 -48.53
C GLY A 17 -15.50 8.40 -48.36
N PHE A 18 -16.00 9.62 -48.59
CA PHE A 18 -17.41 10.04 -48.60
C PHE A 18 -18.42 9.02 -49.17
N SER A 19 -19.68 9.07 -48.67
CA SER A 19 -20.86 9.51 -49.46
C SER A 19 -22.16 8.72 -49.22
N GLN A 20 -23.23 9.50 -49.12
CA GLN A 20 -24.61 9.26 -49.60
C GLN A 20 -25.60 8.37 -48.82
N LYS A 21 -26.65 9.07 -48.34
CA LYS A 21 -28.04 8.63 -48.16
C LYS A 21 -28.49 7.67 -49.27
N LYS A 22 -29.19 6.60 -48.90
CA LYS A 22 -30.40 6.14 -49.60
C LYS A 22 -31.26 5.25 -48.70
N ALA A 23 -32.49 5.70 -48.47
CA ALA A 23 -33.57 4.87 -47.96
C ALA A 23 -33.83 3.68 -48.91
N LYS A 24 -33.98 2.47 -48.36
CA LYS A 24 -34.63 1.35 -49.04
C LYS A 24 -35.55 0.60 -48.08
N LYS A 25 -36.70 0.25 -48.65
CA LYS A 25 -37.94 -0.24 -48.04
C LYS A 25 -37.77 -1.52 -47.22
N LYS A 26 -38.55 -1.62 -46.13
CA LYS A 26 -38.86 -2.86 -45.41
C LYS A 26 -39.50 -3.90 -46.35
N PRO A 27 -39.10 -5.18 -46.29
CA PRO A 27 -40.00 -6.30 -46.54
C PRO A 27 -40.75 -6.62 -45.24
N LYS A 28 -42.09 -6.68 -45.32
CA LYS A 28 -42.91 -7.29 -44.26
C LYS A 28 -42.66 -8.80 -44.27
N SER A 29 -42.11 -9.33 -43.19
CA SER A 29 -42.26 -10.73 -42.84
C SER A 29 -43.19 -10.81 -41.63
N ASN A 30 -44.33 -11.47 -41.82
CA ASN A 30 -45.22 -11.88 -40.75
C ASN A 30 -44.60 -13.11 -40.08
N THR A 31 -44.07 -12.93 -38.87
CA THR A 31 -43.97 -14.04 -37.93
C THR A 31 -44.22 -13.50 -36.54
N LYS A 32 -45.39 -13.85 -35.99
CA LYS A 32 -45.69 -13.68 -34.57
C LYS A 32 -44.67 -14.54 -33.81
N GLN A 33 -43.80 -13.89 -33.05
CA GLN A 33 -43.05 -14.57 -32.00
C GLN A 33 -43.31 -13.86 -30.68
N THR A 34 -43.95 -14.65 -29.84
CA THR A 34 -44.18 -14.61 -28.40
C THR A 34 -43.30 -13.62 -27.64
N THR A 35 -43.97 -12.76 -26.87
CA THR A 35 -43.43 -11.88 -25.84
C THR A 35 -42.52 -12.63 -24.87
N ALA A 36 -41.21 -12.39 -24.97
CA ALA A 36 -40.34 -12.40 -23.80
C ALA A 36 -40.42 -11.01 -23.17
N ALA A 37 -40.72 -10.93 -21.88
CA ALA A 37 -40.64 -9.68 -21.15
C ALA A 37 -39.24 -9.11 -21.29
N ALA A 38 -39.13 -7.89 -21.83
CA ALA A 38 -37.89 -7.15 -21.86
C ALA A 38 -37.34 -7.06 -20.42
N ALA A 39 -36.05 -7.35 -20.26
CA ALA A 39 -35.30 -6.92 -19.08
C ALA A 39 -35.58 -5.42 -18.87
N PRO A 40 -35.69 -4.94 -17.61
CA PRO A 40 -35.87 -3.52 -17.38
C PRO A 40 -34.74 -2.79 -18.10
N GLU A 41 -35.12 -1.91 -19.04
CA GLU A 41 -34.20 -1.01 -19.70
C GLU A 41 -33.36 -0.36 -18.61
N ALA A 42 -32.04 -0.58 -18.67
CA ALA A 42 -31.12 0.14 -17.82
C ALA A 42 -31.47 1.62 -17.95
N TYR A 43 -31.83 2.25 -16.82
CA TYR A 43 -32.13 3.67 -16.77
C TYR A 43 -30.86 4.42 -17.19
N VAL A 44 -30.74 4.73 -18.48
CA VAL A 44 -29.69 5.63 -18.97
C VAL A 44 -30.12 7.01 -18.49
N ALA A 45 -29.62 7.41 -17.32
CA ALA A 45 -29.76 8.77 -16.85
C ALA A 45 -29.33 9.71 -17.98
N LYS A 46 -30.24 10.59 -18.39
CA LYS A 46 -29.97 11.56 -19.45
C LYS A 46 -28.84 12.47 -18.95
N ILE A 47 -27.63 12.29 -19.48
CA ILE A 47 -26.45 13.07 -19.08
C ILE A 47 -26.72 14.53 -19.46
N THR A 48 -26.88 15.40 -18.48
CA THR A 48 -27.03 16.85 -18.68
C THR A 48 -25.67 17.44 -19.03
N VAL A 49 -25.62 18.20 -20.12
CA VAL A 49 -24.40 18.86 -20.61
C VAL A 49 -24.28 20.22 -19.94
N ASP A 50 -23.23 20.42 -19.15
CA ASP A 50 -22.92 21.76 -18.64
C ASP A 50 -22.05 22.51 -19.66
N THR A 51 -22.38 23.77 -19.94
CA THR A 51 -21.52 24.64 -20.76
C THR A 51 -20.73 25.57 -19.84
N LEU A 52 -19.41 25.50 -19.91
CA LEU A 52 -18.49 26.34 -19.14
C LEU A 52 -17.84 27.37 -20.07
N HIS A 53 -18.00 28.65 -19.75
CA HIS A 53 -17.37 29.75 -20.51
C HIS A 53 -16.11 30.26 -19.81
N ILE A 54 -14.98 30.27 -20.52
CA ILE A 54 -13.69 30.76 -20.02
C ILE A 54 -13.32 32.09 -20.69
N GLN A 55 -13.24 33.16 -19.88
CA GLN A 55 -12.90 34.51 -20.32
C GLN A 55 -11.38 34.72 -20.41
N LYS A 56 -10.95 35.63 -21.28
CA LYS A 56 -9.54 36.02 -21.41
C LYS A 56 -9.02 36.69 -20.14
N GLY A 57 -7.70 36.74 -20.00
CA GLY A 57 -7.01 37.46 -18.93
C GLY A 57 -6.15 36.56 -18.07
N LYS A 58 -6.77 35.74 -17.22
CA LYS A 58 -6.05 34.85 -16.29
C LYS A 58 -5.71 33.52 -16.99
N PRO A 59 -4.48 33.00 -16.86
CA PRO A 59 -4.17 31.65 -17.34
C PRO A 59 -5.09 30.63 -16.68
N CYS A 60 -5.72 29.78 -17.50
CA CYS A 60 -6.71 28.80 -17.07
C CYS A 60 -6.18 27.38 -17.25
N ILE A 61 -6.38 26.55 -16.23
CA ILE A 61 -6.06 25.13 -16.22
C ILE A 61 -7.35 24.36 -15.95
N LEU A 62 -7.65 23.40 -16.83
CA LEU A 62 -8.71 22.43 -16.59
C LEU A 62 -8.07 21.12 -16.12
N LEU A 63 -8.50 20.63 -14.96
CA LEU A 63 -8.17 19.30 -14.45
C LEU A 63 -9.37 18.40 -14.74
N VAL A 64 -9.25 17.53 -15.75
CA VAL A 64 -10.34 16.69 -16.25
C VAL A 64 -10.18 15.29 -15.70
N ASP A 65 -11.19 14.79 -14.99
CA ASP A 65 -11.29 13.41 -14.51
C ASP A 65 -12.75 12.98 -14.58
N VAL A 66 -13.20 12.60 -15.78
CA VAL A 66 -14.57 12.16 -16.03
C VAL A 66 -14.60 10.64 -16.06
N ASN A 67 -15.55 10.03 -15.35
CA ASN A 67 -15.73 8.58 -15.30
C ASN A 67 -17.18 8.23 -15.65
N LYS A 68 -17.46 6.98 -16.06
CA LYS A 68 -18.80 6.50 -16.37
C LYS A 68 -19.82 6.70 -15.21
N ASP A 69 -19.33 6.72 -13.97
CA ASP A 69 -20.13 6.87 -12.74
C ASP A 69 -20.10 8.31 -12.18
N SER A 70 -19.57 9.29 -12.93
CA SER A 70 -19.38 10.67 -12.46
C SER A 70 -20.66 11.47 -12.15
N ALA A 71 -21.84 10.88 -12.36
CA ALA A 71 -23.11 11.46 -11.96
C ALA A 71 -23.41 11.24 -10.46
N ASP A 72 -22.63 10.41 -9.75
CA ASP A 72 -22.80 10.15 -8.32
C ASP A 72 -21.99 11.15 -7.46
N PRO A 73 -22.64 12.07 -6.72
CA PRO A 73 -21.97 13.04 -5.86
C PRO A 73 -21.26 12.40 -4.65
N ALA A 74 -21.45 11.10 -4.38
CA ALA A 74 -20.77 10.38 -3.31
C ALA A 74 -19.30 10.04 -3.63
N ILE A 75 -18.87 10.15 -4.89
CA ILE A 75 -17.49 9.82 -5.29
C ILE A 75 -16.66 11.11 -5.31
N THR A 76 -16.02 11.41 -4.17
CA THR A 76 -15.01 12.46 -4.07
C THR A 76 -13.68 11.93 -4.62
N PHE A 77 -13.30 12.41 -5.80
CA PHE A 77 -12.07 12.01 -6.46
C PHE A 77 -10.86 12.79 -5.93
N ASP A 78 -9.68 12.17 -6.00
CA ASP A 78 -8.36 12.71 -5.63
C ASP A 78 -7.87 13.87 -6.54
N SER A 79 -8.77 14.65 -7.14
CA SER A 79 -8.44 15.87 -7.89
C SER A 79 -7.85 16.96 -6.99
N ASN A 80 -8.16 16.89 -5.68
CA ASN A 80 -7.64 17.79 -4.67
C ASN A 80 -6.11 17.76 -4.58
N SER A 81 -5.46 16.63 -4.89
CA SER A 81 -3.99 16.56 -4.81
C SER A 81 -3.29 17.32 -5.95
N GLU A 82 -3.74 17.23 -7.21
CA GLU A 82 -3.12 17.99 -8.32
C GLU A 82 -3.42 19.49 -8.24
N GLU A 83 -4.63 19.88 -7.83
CA GLU A 83 -4.95 21.28 -7.56
C GLU A 83 -4.02 21.85 -6.48
N ASN A 84 -3.81 21.11 -5.38
CA ASN A 84 -2.90 21.51 -4.32
C ASN A 84 -1.45 21.61 -4.81
N GLU A 85 -0.99 20.70 -5.68
CA GLU A 85 0.33 20.76 -6.31
C GLU A 85 0.49 22.04 -7.15
N LEU A 86 -0.52 22.40 -7.95
CA LEU A 86 -0.52 23.62 -8.76
C LEU A 86 -0.55 24.87 -7.87
N ILE A 87 -1.42 24.93 -6.87
CA ILE A 87 -1.52 26.07 -5.94
C ILE A 87 -0.20 26.26 -5.19
N ARG A 88 0.42 25.18 -4.71
CA ARG A 88 1.71 25.26 -3.99
C ARG A 88 2.84 25.78 -4.88
N ASN A 89 2.83 25.44 -6.17
CA ASN A 89 3.90 25.81 -7.09
C ASN A 89 3.73 27.19 -7.73
N PHE A 90 2.50 27.57 -8.09
CA PHE A 90 2.21 28.80 -8.83
C PHE A 90 1.53 29.88 -7.96
N GLY A 91 0.91 29.49 -6.85
CA GLY A 91 0.07 30.36 -6.01
C GLY A 91 -1.39 30.34 -6.46
N LYS A 92 -2.30 30.40 -5.49
CA LYS A 92 -3.76 30.38 -5.72
C LYS A 92 -4.23 31.49 -6.68
N GLU A 93 -3.60 32.66 -6.58
CA GLU A 93 -3.98 33.82 -7.39
C GLU A 93 -3.33 33.87 -8.77
N ALA A 94 -2.34 33.02 -9.07
CA ALA A 94 -1.66 33.06 -10.37
C ALA A 94 -2.45 32.39 -11.50
N LEU A 95 -3.26 31.39 -11.15
CA LEU A 95 -3.93 30.51 -12.10
C LEU A 95 -5.44 30.43 -11.81
N GLN A 96 -6.26 30.28 -12.85
CA GLN A 96 -7.64 29.84 -12.71
C GLN A 96 -7.65 28.32 -12.87
N ILE A 97 -7.83 27.59 -11.78
CA ILE A 97 -7.88 26.12 -11.79
C ILE A 97 -9.34 25.70 -11.73
N ILE A 98 -9.77 24.84 -12.66
CA ILE A 98 -11.14 24.34 -12.73
C ILE A 98 -11.10 22.82 -12.81
N ASN A 99 -11.71 22.17 -11.82
CA ASN A 99 -11.91 20.73 -11.83
C ASN A 99 -13.16 20.38 -12.63
N ILE A 100 -13.01 19.49 -13.61
CA ILE A 100 -14.10 18.97 -14.43
C ILE A 100 -14.21 17.47 -14.17
N ASN A 101 -15.26 17.07 -13.47
CA ASN A 101 -15.53 15.69 -13.13
C ASN A 101 -16.70 15.09 -13.91
N LYS A 102 -17.43 15.88 -14.71
CA LYS A 102 -18.62 15.47 -15.45
C LYS A 102 -18.61 15.99 -16.88
N TYR A 103 -19.54 15.51 -17.70
CA TYR A 103 -19.72 15.95 -19.08
C TYR A 103 -19.85 17.48 -19.16
N THR A 104 -18.88 18.13 -19.82
CA THR A 104 -18.81 19.58 -19.88
C THR A 104 -18.34 20.03 -21.26
N TYR A 105 -19.06 20.96 -21.85
CA TYR A 105 -18.68 21.67 -23.07
C TYR A 105 -17.99 22.98 -22.69
N VAL A 106 -16.68 23.10 -22.93
CA VAL A 106 -15.92 24.28 -22.53
C VAL A 106 -15.67 25.20 -23.72
N VAL A 107 -16.13 26.44 -23.62
CA VAL A 107 -16.00 27.46 -24.66
C VAL A 107 -15.10 28.59 -24.19
N PHE A 108 -13.97 28.78 -24.88
CA PHE A 108 -12.99 29.82 -24.56
C PHE A 108 -13.26 31.08 -25.38
N GLU A 109 -12.89 32.26 -24.85
CA GLU A 109 -13.11 33.54 -25.55
C GLU A 109 -12.33 33.66 -26.89
N ASN A 110 -11.26 32.88 -27.07
CA ASN A 110 -10.56 32.75 -28.36
C ASN A 110 -11.36 31.95 -29.42
N LYS A 111 -12.58 31.50 -29.08
CA LYS A 111 -13.49 30.66 -29.88
C LYS A 111 -13.05 29.19 -30.04
N GLU A 112 -11.98 28.77 -29.39
CA GLU A 112 -11.66 27.34 -29.30
C GLU A 112 -12.58 26.66 -28.28
N ILE A 113 -12.83 25.38 -28.52
CA ILE A 113 -13.82 24.59 -27.79
C ILE A 113 -13.18 23.26 -27.40
N ILE A 114 -13.42 22.83 -26.17
CA ILE A 114 -13.13 21.48 -25.72
C ILE A 114 -14.45 20.78 -25.40
N ASP A 115 -14.69 19.68 -26.11
CA ASP A 115 -15.80 18.77 -25.84
C ASP A 115 -15.28 17.60 -24.98
N ILE A 116 -15.71 17.55 -23.72
CA ILE A 116 -15.26 16.54 -22.76
C ILE A 116 -16.32 15.44 -22.67
N ASN A 117 -16.53 14.70 -23.76
CA ASN A 117 -17.54 13.64 -23.86
C ASN A 117 -17.02 12.27 -23.38
N PRO A 118 -17.59 11.68 -22.30
CA PRO A 118 -17.30 10.31 -21.91
C PRO A 118 -18.21 9.35 -22.68
N GLU A 119 -18.04 9.20 -24.00
CA GLU A 119 -18.71 8.12 -24.73
C GLU A 119 -18.14 6.77 -24.28
N GLY A 120 -18.66 6.24 -23.16
CA GLY A 120 -18.39 4.88 -22.66
C GLY A 120 -17.06 4.68 -21.92
N GLU A 121 -16.14 5.65 -21.95
CA GLU A 121 -14.81 5.51 -21.35
C GLU A 121 -14.50 6.62 -20.33
N SER A 122 -13.75 6.27 -19.28
CA SER A 122 -13.18 7.26 -18.36
C SER A 122 -12.14 8.10 -19.09
N PHE A 123 -12.19 9.42 -18.96
CA PHE A 123 -11.28 10.36 -19.61
C PHE A 123 -10.57 11.25 -18.59
N GLN A 124 -9.24 11.24 -18.65
CA GLN A 124 -8.37 12.00 -17.75
C GLN A 124 -7.40 12.86 -18.57
N ALA A 125 -7.40 14.17 -18.33
CA ALA A 125 -6.54 15.11 -19.04
C ALA A 125 -6.31 16.43 -18.29
N PHE A 126 -5.32 17.17 -18.77
CA PHE A 126 -5.09 18.56 -18.44
C PHE A 126 -5.28 19.43 -19.67
N ALA A 127 -5.91 20.59 -19.51
CA ALA A 127 -5.88 21.64 -20.52
C ALA A 127 -5.27 22.92 -19.94
N TYR A 128 -4.45 23.61 -20.73
CA TYR A 128 -3.87 24.90 -20.39
C TYR A 128 -4.20 25.94 -21.46
N TRP A 129 -4.66 27.10 -21.03
CA TRP A 129 -4.79 28.29 -21.86
C TRP A 129 -4.17 29.49 -21.15
N SER A 130 -3.39 30.31 -21.87
CA SER A 130 -2.68 31.45 -21.27
C SER A 130 -3.58 32.64 -20.93
N GLY A 131 -4.85 32.61 -21.34
CA GLY A 131 -5.78 33.74 -21.24
C GLY A 131 -5.62 34.77 -22.37
N LYS A 132 -4.73 34.54 -23.35
CA LYS A 132 -4.55 35.43 -24.51
C LYS A 132 -5.34 34.92 -25.71
N LEU A 133 -6.07 35.82 -26.38
CA LEU A 133 -6.90 35.47 -27.53
C LEU A 133 -6.15 34.84 -28.72
N LYS A 134 -4.85 35.13 -28.85
CA LYS A 134 -4.01 34.59 -29.94
C LYS A 134 -3.42 33.21 -29.61
N ASP A 135 -3.45 32.81 -28.34
CA ASP A 135 -2.84 31.56 -27.91
C ASP A 135 -3.87 30.43 -28.02
N LYS A 136 -3.40 29.28 -28.52
CA LYS A 136 -4.19 28.05 -28.60
C LYS A 136 -4.25 27.35 -27.26
N ILE A 137 -5.32 26.61 -27.02
CA ILE A 137 -5.42 25.71 -25.89
C ILE A 137 -4.48 24.52 -26.14
N LYS A 138 -3.83 24.08 -25.08
CA LYS A 138 -2.94 22.92 -25.10
C LYS A 138 -3.53 21.85 -24.20
N ILE A 139 -3.48 20.60 -24.63
CA ILE A 139 -4.09 19.48 -23.94
C ILE A 139 -3.06 18.36 -23.80
N GLN A 140 -3.04 17.71 -22.64
CA GLN A 140 -2.26 16.50 -22.39
C GLN A 140 -3.13 15.48 -21.67
N GLN A 141 -3.17 14.24 -22.16
CA GLN A 141 -3.84 13.15 -21.48
C GLN A 141 -3.06 12.73 -20.22
N GLY A 142 -3.80 12.38 -19.16
CA GLY A 142 -3.26 11.95 -17.88
C GLY A 142 -3.94 12.63 -16.69
N LYS A 143 -3.76 12.03 -15.50
CA LYS A 143 -4.31 12.51 -14.22
C LYS A 143 -3.26 13.11 -13.29
N ARG A 144 -1.97 12.92 -13.57
CA ARG A 144 -0.85 13.33 -12.70
C ARG A 144 0.16 14.18 -13.45
N MET A 145 0.96 14.95 -12.72
CA MET A 145 2.02 15.80 -13.27
C MET A 145 1.49 17.08 -13.94
N ALA A 146 0.40 17.65 -13.41
CA ALA A 146 -0.15 18.91 -13.93
C ALA A 146 0.86 20.06 -13.81
N THR A 147 1.68 20.06 -12.76
CA THR A 147 2.69 21.10 -12.52
C THR A 147 3.70 21.17 -13.67
N GLU A 148 4.25 20.04 -14.11
CA GLU A 148 5.23 19.95 -15.19
C GLU A 148 4.61 20.42 -16.52
N PHE A 149 3.38 19.99 -16.80
CA PHE A 149 2.64 20.41 -18.00
C PHE A 149 2.43 21.94 -18.02
N VAL A 150 1.94 22.51 -16.92
CA VAL A 150 1.69 23.96 -16.82
C VAL A 150 2.99 24.76 -16.86
N ALA A 151 4.03 24.30 -16.14
CA ALA A 151 5.35 24.94 -16.12
C ALA A 151 5.96 25.03 -17.51
N GLY A 152 5.91 23.94 -18.29
CA GLY A 152 6.40 23.92 -19.67
C GLY A 152 5.66 24.90 -20.58
N ASN A 153 4.35 25.04 -20.39
CA ASN A 153 3.53 25.96 -21.17
C ASN A 153 3.74 27.44 -20.80
N MET A 154 3.99 27.72 -19.52
CA MET A 154 4.35 29.04 -19.01
C MET A 154 5.83 29.38 -19.21
N LYS A 155 6.66 28.42 -19.67
CA LYS A 155 8.12 28.54 -19.81
C LYS A 155 8.82 28.90 -18.50
N VAL A 156 8.33 28.36 -17.38
CA VAL A 156 8.94 28.52 -16.05
C VAL A 156 9.50 27.18 -15.57
N LYS A 157 10.51 27.23 -14.69
CA LYS A 157 11.11 26.04 -14.08
C LYS A 157 10.44 25.76 -12.74
N LYS A 158 9.27 25.11 -12.77
CA LYS A 158 8.51 24.66 -11.59
C LYS A 158 8.34 23.15 -11.69
N GLU A 159 8.48 22.45 -10.57
CA GLU A 159 8.43 21.00 -10.48
C GLU A 159 7.49 20.60 -9.32
N SER A 160 6.70 19.57 -9.52
CA SER A 160 5.83 18.98 -8.50
C SER A 160 6.65 18.44 -7.33
N SER A 161 5.99 18.23 -6.19
CA SER A 161 6.61 17.52 -5.07
C SER A 161 7.03 16.12 -5.47
N TYR A 162 6.31 15.46 -6.39
CA TYR A 162 6.63 14.14 -6.91
C TYR A 162 8.06 14.09 -7.48
N VAL A 163 8.40 15.03 -8.37
CA VAL A 163 9.72 15.10 -9.01
C VAL A 163 10.80 15.48 -8.00
N ILE A 164 10.55 16.51 -7.19
CA ILE A 164 11.51 17.00 -6.19
C ILE A 164 11.83 15.88 -5.17
N ASN A 165 10.81 15.23 -4.64
CA ASN A 165 10.94 14.15 -3.66
C ASN A 165 11.62 12.93 -4.27
N THR A 166 11.33 12.59 -5.53
CA THR A 166 12.01 11.48 -6.22
C THR A 166 13.51 11.67 -6.26
N ARG A 167 13.99 12.86 -6.64
CA ARG A 167 15.43 13.16 -6.62
C ARG A 167 16.01 13.09 -5.21
N LYS A 168 15.28 13.60 -4.21
CA LYS A 168 15.69 13.54 -2.80
C LYS A 168 15.82 12.09 -2.32
N TYR A 169 14.80 11.27 -2.55
CA TYR A 169 14.75 9.86 -2.12
C TYR A 169 15.82 9.04 -2.82
N ARG A 170 16.02 9.20 -4.14
CA ARG A 170 17.10 8.53 -4.87
C ARG A 170 18.48 8.86 -4.31
N LYS A 171 18.74 10.13 -4.00
CA LYS A 171 20.01 10.54 -3.39
C LYS A 171 20.21 9.91 -2.00
N GLU A 172 19.16 9.86 -1.19
CA GLU A 172 19.21 9.25 0.14
C GLU A 172 19.44 7.73 0.06
N VAL A 173 18.67 7.02 -0.77
CA VAL A 173 18.83 5.58 -1.00
C VAL A 173 20.22 5.26 -1.53
N ALA A 174 20.71 5.98 -2.54
CA ALA A 174 22.06 5.80 -3.06
C ALA A 174 23.13 5.99 -1.97
N SER A 175 22.97 6.99 -1.10
CA SER A 175 23.88 7.20 0.03
C SER A 175 23.84 6.03 1.02
N LEU A 176 22.65 5.48 1.30
CA LEU A 176 22.47 4.35 2.22
C LEU A 176 23.10 3.07 1.66
N GLU A 177 22.95 2.83 0.37
CA GLU A 177 23.42 1.61 -0.30
C GLU A 177 24.90 1.67 -0.72
N SER A 178 25.50 2.86 -0.75
CA SER A 178 26.90 3.07 -1.19
C SER A 178 27.96 2.44 -0.28
N LYS A 179 27.62 2.06 0.96
CA LYS A 179 28.55 1.51 1.94
C LYS A 179 27.95 0.29 2.62
N ASN A 180 28.81 -0.68 2.94
CA ASN A 180 28.49 -1.80 3.81
C ASN A 180 29.40 -1.75 5.04
N LYS A 181 29.04 -0.92 6.02
CA LYS A 181 29.81 -0.72 7.26
C LYS A 181 29.15 -1.54 8.37
N ILE A 182 29.71 -2.70 8.67
CA ILE A 182 29.26 -3.59 9.74
C ILE A 182 29.93 -3.18 11.06
N THR A 183 29.14 -2.95 12.10
CA THR A 183 29.59 -2.63 13.47
C THR A 183 28.86 -3.51 14.49
N PRO A 184 29.25 -3.52 15.78
CA PRO A 184 28.49 -4.24 16.80
C PRO A 184 27.01 -3.85 16.85
N LYS A 185 26.67 -2.58 16.59
CA LYS A 185 25.28 -2.12 16.48
C LYS A 185 24.52 -2.77 15.33
N SER A 186 25.20 -3.06 14.22
CA SER A 186 24.61 -3.80 13.10
C SER A 186 24.13 -5.19 13.53
N ASN A 187 24.89 -5.87 14.39
CA ASN A 187 24.51 -7.16 14.97
C ASN A 187 23.31 -7.05 15.90
N GLU A 188 23.28 -6.04 16.78
CA GLU A 188 22.14 -5.79 17.67
C GLU A 188 20.84 -5.60 16.90
N ILE A 189 20.86 -4.77 15.85
CA ILE A 189 19.69 -4.51 15.01
C ILE A 189 19.27 -5.77 14.24
N MET A 190 20.23 -6.49 13.64
CA MET A 190 19.94 -7.75 12.93
C MET A 190 19.24 -8.74 13.85
N ASN A 191 19.77 -8.94 15.06
CA ASN A 191 19.19 -9.85 16.04
C ASN A 191 17.80 -9.39 16.48
N ALA A 192 17.60 -8.09 16.73
CA ALA A 192 16.29 -7.54 17.07
C ALA A 192 15.24 -7.79 15.98
N ILE A 193 15.60 -7.65 14.70
CA ILE A 193 14.70 -7.88 13.55
C ILE A 193 14.39 -9.36 13.39
N LEU A 194 15.42 -10.21 13.31
CA LEU A 194 15.24 -11.65 13.10
C LEU A 194 14.50 -12.31 14.25
N ASN A 195 14.66 -11.77 15.47
CA ASN A 195 13.97 -12.30 16.64
C ASN A 195 12.46 -12.16 16.55
N LYS A 196 11.94 -11.08 15.94
CA LYS A 196 10.49 -10.91 15.72
C LYS A 196 9.92 -11.97 14.78
N THR A 197 10.70 -12.43 13.80
CA THR A 197 10.25 -13.41 12.79
C THR A 197 10.13 -14.82 13.35
N ILE A 198 11.05 -15.22 14.22
CA ILE A 198 11.05 -16.54 14.88
C ILE A 198 9.80 -16.72 15.75
N LEU A 199 9.41 -15.66 16.48
CA LEU A 199 8.46 -15.75 17.59
C LEU A 199 7.00 -15.54 17.21
N SER A 200 6.72 -15.02 16.02
CA SER A 200 5.36 -14.67 15.63
C SER A 200 4.61 -15.84 14.99
N ILE A 201 3.40 -16.14 15.50
CA ILE A 201 2.49 -17.17 14.96
C ILE A 201 1.98 -16.79 13.56
N ASP A 202 1.54 -15.53 13.39
CA ASP A 202 0.91 -15.05 12.15
C ASP A 202 1.71 -13.96 11.41
N GLY A 203 2.87 -13.57 11.93
CA GLY A 203 3.57 -12.38 11.46
C GLY A 203 2.82 -11.11 11.88
N LYS A 204 3.45 -10.31 12.75
CA LYS A 204 3.02 -8.94 13.11
C LYS A 204 1.72 -8.82 13.93
N ARG A 205 1.66 -9.45 15.11
CA ARG A 205 0.72 -9.02 16.16
C ARG A 205 1.50 -8.29 17.25
N GLU A 206 1.65 -6.98 17.07
CA GLU A 206 2.39 -6.11 18.01
C GLU A 206 1.80 -6.16 19.42
N ASP A 207 0.52 -6.48 19.54
CA ASP A 207 -0.18 -6.65 20.81
C ASP A 207 0.23 -7.90 21.61
N GLU A 208 1.04 -8.78 21.05
CA GLU A 208 1.58 -9.98 21.72
C GLU A 208 3.10 -9.88 21.99
N PHE A 209 3.77 -8.84 21.49
CA PHE A 209 5.22 -8.66 21.64
C PHE A 209 5.74 -8.72 23.09
N PRO A 210 5.04 -8.19 24.11
CA PRO A 210 5.51 -8.26 25.49
C PRO A 210 5.72 -9.70 26.02
N LEU A 211 5.01 -10.67 25.45
CA LEU A 211 5.02 -12.07 25.89
C LEU A 211 6.22 -12.84 25.33
N PHE A 212 6.81 -12.39 24.23
CA PHE A 212 7.80 -13.15 23.49
C PHE A 212 9.25 -12.72 23.82
N LYS A 213 9.64 -12.89 25.09
CA LYS A 213 11.01 -12.65 25.60
C LYS A 213 11.81 -13.94 25.76
N GLU A 214 11.68 -14.81 24.78
CA GLU A 214 12.07 -16.21 24.84
C GLU A 214 13.60 -16.43 24.87
N ASN A 215 14.06 -17.37 25.70
CA ASN A 215 15.43 -17.88 25.60
C ASN A 215 15.51 -18.85 24.42
N LYS A 216 16.11 -18.41 23.33
CA LYS A 216 16.24 -19.19 22.08
C LYS A 216 17.44 -20.12 22.05
N SER A 217 18.18 -20.21 23.15
CA SER A 217 19.40 -21.02 23.19
C SER A 217 19.09 -22.46 22.77
N LYS A 218 19.88 -22.94 21.80
CA LYS A 218 19.83 -24.30 21.26
C LYS A 218 18.53 -24.72 20.57
N ILE A 219 17.53 -23.85 20.36
CA ILE A 219 16.42 -24.21 19.48
C ILE A 219 17.01 -24.55 18.12
N LYS A 220 16.50 -25.60 17.47
CA LYS A 220 16.85 -26.01 16.11
C LYS A 220 15.69 -25.78 15.18
N THR A 221 14.49 -26.21 15.58
CA THR A 221 13.24 -25.94 14.85
C THR A 221 12.11 -25.58 15.81
N ALA A 222 11.19 -24.74 15.32
CA ALA A 222 9.88 -24.50 15.92
C ALA A 222 8.81 -24.75 14.86
N SER A 223 7.94 -25.74 15.10
CA SER A 223 6.92 -26.18 14.15
C SER A 223 5.52 -25.87 14.70
N TYR A 224 4.74 -25.11 13.94
CA TYR A 224 3.44 -24.59 14.32
C TYR A 224 2.34 -25.37 13.60
N TYR A 225 1.33 -25.80 14.34
CA TYR A 225 0.24 -26.63 13.83
C TYR A 225 -1.12 -26.13 14.30
N PHE A 226 -2.14 -26.22 13.45
CA PHE A 226 -3.51 -26.27 13.93
C PHE A 226 -3.77 -27.66 14.51
N LEU A 227 -4.29 -27.71 15.72
CA LEU A 227 -4.68 -28.93 16.41
C LEU A 227 -6.20 -29.07 16.37
N THR A 228 -6.69 -30.13 15.73
CA THR A 228 -8.13 -30.44 15.74
C THR A 228 -8.54 -31.10 17.06
N LYS A 229 -9.85 -31.17 17.32
CA LYS A 229 -10.39 -31.85 18.52
C LYS A 229 -9.95 -33.32 18.63
N ASN A 230 -9.69 -33.98 17.50
CA ASN A 230 -9.27 -35.39 17.45
C ASN A 230 -7.74 -35.55 17.56
N GLY A 231 -7.00 -34.46 17.81
CA GLY A 231 -5.53 -34.47 17.92
C GLY A 231 -4.78 -34.44 16.59
N THR A 232 -5.47 -34.31 15.45
CA THR A 232 -4.81 -34.19 14.14
C THR A 232 -4.07 -32.86 14.05
N LYS A 233 -2.80 -32.91 13.65
CA LYS A 233 -1.94 -31.74 13.45
C LYS A 233 -1.91 -31.36 11.97
N THR A 234 -2.29 -30.12 11.66
CA THR A 234 -2.14 -29.54 10.32
C THR A 234 -1.07 -28.47 10.37
N PRO A 235 0.05 -28.59 9.63
CA PRO A 235 1.15 -27.63 9.69
C PRO A 235 0.72 -26.26 9.16
N ILE A 236 1.27 -25.19 9.76
CA ILE A 236 1.02 -23.79 9.39
C ILE A 236 2.33 -23.08 9.05
N LYS A 237 3.35 -23.29 9.88
CA LYS A 237 4.66 -22.64 9.77
C LYS A 237 5.73 -23.53 10.39
N GLU A 238 6.91 -23.53 9.79
CA GLU A 238 8.11 -24.12 10.37
C GLU A 238 9.23 -23.09 10.33
N VAL A 239 9.89 -22.89 11.46
CA VAL A 239 11.06 -22.01 11.60
C VAL A 239 12.25 -22.88 11.92
N SER A 240 13.31 -22.78 11.13
CA SER A 240 14.60 -23.41 11.41
C SER A 240 15.62 -22.34 11.73
N VAL A 241 16.44 -22.58 12.75
CA VAL A 241 17.57 -21.73 13.13
C VAL A 241 18.88 -22.51 13.04
N ASN A 242 20.03 -21.83 13.00
CA ASN A 242 21.34 -22.47 13.03
C ASN A 242 21.86 -22.63 14.48
N GLU A 243 23.03 -23.25 14.66
CA GLU A 243 23.64 -23.49 15.98
C GLU A 243 23.95 -22.19 16.76
N ASN A 244 24.12 -21.07 16.03
CA ASN A 244 24.30 -19.75 16.62
C ASN A 244 22.98 -19.07 17.00
N GLY A 245 21.83 -19.75 16.84
CA GLY A 245 20.50 -19.23 17.11
C GLY A 245 19.97 -18.25 16.05
N LEU A 246 20.63 -18.14 14.89
CA LEU A 246 20.22 -17.26 13.80
C LEU A 246 19.22 -17.95 12.88
N LEU A 247 18.24 -17.21 12.38
CA LEU A 247 17.18 -17.72 11.50
C LEU A 247 17.77 -18.29 10.20
N LYS A 248 17.52 -19.55 9.90
CA LYS A 248 18.02 -20.23 8.69
C LYS A 248 16.95 -20.30 7.60
N GLN A 249 15.74 -20.71 7.98
CA GLN A 249 14.66 -20.97 7.03
C GLN A 249 13.30 -20.74 7.70
N VAL A 250 12.34 -20.23 6.93
CA VAL A 250 10.92 -20.21 7.29
C VAL A 250 10.13 -20.86 6.17
N LYS A 251 9.37 -21.92 6.50
CA LYS A 251 8.38 -22.50 5.59
C LYS A 251 6.98 -22.15 6.08
N THR A 252 6.08 -21.86 5.15
CA THR A 252 4.67 -21.63 5.43
C THR A 252 3.82 -22.62 4.65
N TYR A 253 2.69 -22.98 5.24
CA TYR A 253 1.76 -23.96 4.71
C TYR A 253 0.38 -23.33 4.56
N ASN A 254 -0.39 -23.78 3.57
CA ASN A 254 -1.77 -23.35 3.39
C ASN A 254 -2.68 -24.00 4.45
N ARG A 255 -3.98 -23.67 4.44
CA ARG A 255 -4.95 -24.21 5.42
C ARG A 255 -5.13 -25.73 5.37
N LYS A 256 -4.71 -26.39 4.30
CA LYS A 256 -4.72 -27.86 4.16
C LYS A 256 -3.43 -28.50 4.65
N GLY A 257 -2.43 -27.70 5.04
CA GLY A 257 -1.11 -28.16 5.44
C GLY A 257 -0.16 -28.40 4.26
N GLU A 258 -0.49 -27.92 3.05
CA GLU A 258 0.39 -28.06 1.88
C GLU A 258 1.38 -26.90 1.83
N PRO A 259 2.64 -27.12 1.41
CA PRO A 259 3.63 -26.04 1.28
C PRO A 259 3.13 -24.88 0.42
N ASN A 260 3.28 -23.65 0.93
CA ASN A 260 2.80 -22.42 0.28
C ASN A 260 3.91 -21.38 0.09
N GLY A 261 5.01 -21.48 0.84
CA GLY A 261 6.12 -20.56 0.70
C GLY A 261 7.34 -20.97 1.50
N GLU A 262 8.50 -20.51 1.06
CA GLU A 262 9.77 -20.74 1.72
C GLU A 262 10.63 -19.47 1.64
N ALA A 263 11.27 -19.12 2.76
CA ALA A 263 12.26 -18.07 2.85
C ALA A 263 13.55 -18.62 3.43
N ASN A 264 14.65 -18.49 2.69
CA ASN A 264 15.99 -18.90 3.12
C ASN A 264 16.83 -17.68 3.47
N TYR A 265 17.58 -17.77 4.57
CA TYR A 265 18.38 -16.68 5.12
C TYR A 265 19.87 -17.02 4.98
N VAL A 266 20.60 -16.18 4.26
CA VAL A 266 22.00 -16.41 3.91
C VAL A 266 22.89 -15.45 4.67
N TYR A 267 23.95 -15.97 5.27
CA TYR A 267 24.87 -15.23 6.13
C TYR A 267 26.30 -15.31 5.60
N GLU A 268 27.06 -14.22 5.78
CA GLU A 268 28.50 -14.18 5.61
C GLU A 268 29.13 -13.59 6.86
N TYR A 269 30.13 -14.27 7.43
CA TYR A 269 30.81 -13.87 8.67
C TYR A 269 29.84 -13.57 9.83
N GLY A 270 28.74 -14.33 9.92
CA GLY A 270 27.71 -14.16 10.95
C GLY A 270 26.70 -13.05 10.69
N MET A 271 26.82 -12.28 9.61
CA MET A 271 25.91 -11.20 9.24
C MET A 271 24.95 -11.64 8.13
N LEU A 272 23.67 -11.29 8.21
CA LEU A 272 22.69 -11.59 7.17
C LEU A 272 23.00 -10.76 5.91
N THR A 273 23.16 -11.42 4.77
CA THR A 273 23.45 -10.73 3.50
C THR A 273 22.29 -10.83 2.51
N LYS A 274 21.51 -11.92 2.54
CA LYS A 274 20.39 -12.13 1.61
C LYS A 274 19.24 -12.91 2.23
N ILE A 275 18.02 -12.65 1.76
CA ILE A 275 16.84 -13.48 1.96
C ILE A 275 16.31 -13.91 0.58
N ILE A 276 16.14 -15.21 0.37
CA ILE A 276 15.68 -15.79 -0.89
C ILE A 276 14.27 -16.36 -0.71
N ARG A 277 13.32 -15.94 -1.55
CA ARG A 277 11.92 -16.38 -1.57
C ARG A 277 11.50 -16.74 -2.99
N GLY A 278 11.62 -18.02 -3.35
CA GLY A 278 11.49 -18.43 -4.76
C GLY A 278 12.48 -17.66 -5.64
N ASP A 279 11.98 -16.98 -6.66
CA ASP A 279 12.80 -16.18 -7.58
C ASP A 279 13.14 -14.77 -7.04
N GLN A 280 12.55 -14.35 -5.92
CA GLN A 280 12.81 -13.06 -5.31
C GLN A 280 14.00 -13.13 -4.34
N THR A 281 14.92 -12.18 -4.47
CA THR A 281 16.07 -12.05 -3.56
C THR A 281 16.12 -10.65 -2.97
N THR A 282 15.92 -10.56 -1.66
CA THR A 282 16.17 -9.32 -0.92
C THR A 282 17.64 -9.27 -0.51
N THR A 283 18.33 -8.18 -0.87
CA THR A 283 19.72 -7.94 -0.47
C THR A 283 19.74 -7.15 0.84
N ILE A 284 20.68 -7.49 1.73
CA ILE A 284 20.86 -6.82 3.01
C ILE A 284 22.23 -6.16 3.06
N ARG A 285 22.24 -4.89 3.48
CA ARG A 285 23.45 -4.10 3.74
C ARG A 285 23.37 -3.46 5.12
N TYR A 286 24.51 -3.02 5.61
CA TYR A 286 24.63 -2.36 6.90
C TYR A 286 25.30 -1.00 6.77
N ASN A 287 24.83 -0.05 7.55
CA ASN A 287 25.47 1.25 7.69
C ASN A 287 25.49 1.64 9.16
N ASP A 288 26.43 1.07 9.90
CA ASP A 288 26.63 1.27 11.33
C ASP A 288 25.41 0.83 12.17
N ASP A 289 24.55 1.77 12.52
CA ASP A 289 23.33 1.60 13.31
C ASP A 289 22.08 1.37 12.44
N LYS A 290 22.27 0.90 11.22
CA LYS A 290 21.20 0.63 10.26
C LYS A 290 21.37 -0.71 9.57
N MET A 291 20.27 -1.43 9.43
CA MET A 291 20.14 -2.60 8.56
C MET A 291 19.21 -2.23 7.40
N ILE A 292 19.69 -2.41 6.17
CA ILE A 292 19.06 -1.91 4.95
C ILE A 292 18.70 -3.11 4.08
N PHE A 293 17.41 -3.27 3.80
CA PHE A 293 16.85 -4.25 2.88
C PHE A 293 16.61 -3.57 1.54
N SER A 294 17.06 -4.18 0.46
CA SER A 294 16.84 -3.71 -0.91
C SER A 294 16.21 -4.83 -1.72
N ASP A 295 15.07 -4.54 -2.36
CA ASP A 295 14.31 -5.46 -3.20
C ASP A 295 13.94 -4.78 -4.52
N ASN A 296 13.94 -5.56 -5.60
CA ASN A 296 13.46 -5.10 -6.90
C ASN A 296 12.14 -5.82 -7.21
N ARG A 297 11.05 -5.04 -7.27
CA ARG A 297 9.69 -5.51 -7.54
C ARG A 297 9.26 -5.19 -8.97
N GLY A 298 10.11 -5.47 -9.94
CA GLY A 298 9.86 -5.23 -11.36
C GLY A 298 9.99 -3.75 -11.71
N ASP A 299 8.89 -3.01 -11.59
CA ASP A 299 8.81 -1.60 -12.00
C ASP A 299 9.23 -0.62 -10.89
N ALA A 300 9.46 -1.12 -9.67
CA ALA A 300 9.86 -0.31 -8.51
C ALA A 300 10.97 -0.99 -7.71
N ASN A 301 11.88 -0.17 -7.18
CA ASN A 301 12.84 -0.57 -6.17
C ASN A 301 12.30 -0.20 -4.79
N GLU A 302 12.31 -1.16 -3.88
CA GLU A 302 11.98 -0.97 -2.48
C GLU A 302 13.26 -0.99 -1.64
N THR A 303 13.46 0.05 -0.84
CA THR A 303 14.54 0.10 0.14
C THR A 303 13.91 0.33 1.51
N THR A 304 14.14 -0.60 2.44
CA THR A 304 13.64 -0.52 3.82
C THR A 304 14.81 -0.50 4.79
N VAL A 305 14.87 0.55 5.60
CA VAL A 305 15.93 0.83 6.57
C VAL A 305 15.37 0.61 7.97
N TYR A 306 16.02 -0.23 8.73
CA TYR A 306 15.72 -0.48 10.13
C TYR A 306 16.79 0.12 11.03
N ARG A 307 16.35 0.73 12.12
CA ARG A 307 17.20 1.23 13.21
C ARG A 307 16.62 0.81 14.55
N LEU A 308 17.46 0.71 15.57
CA LEU A 308 17.03 0.42 16.94
C LEU A 308 17.07 1.70 17.76
N GLU A 309 15.95 2.06 18.39
CA GLU A 309 15.83 3.19 19.31
C GLU A 309 15.12 2.71 20.57
N ASN A 310 15.78 2.78 21.74
CA ASN A 310 15.24 2.29 23.01
C ASN A 310 14.73 0.82 22.94
N ASN A 311 15.49 -0.07 22.29
CA ASN A 311 15.11 -1.47 22.00
C ASN A 311 13.88 -1.65 21.09
N VAL A 312 13.34 -0.57 20.54
CA VAL A 312 12.26 -0.60 19.54
C VAL A 312 12.88 -0.51 18.15
N VAL A 313 12.56 -1.49 17.30
CA VAL A 313 12.94 -1.46 15.88
C VAL A 313 11.99 -0.51 15.16
N LEU A 314 12.54 0.53 14.55
CA LEU A 314 11.81 1.51 13.73
C LEU A 314 12.13 1.31 12.26
N GLU A 315 11.10 1.41 11.42
CA GLU A 315 11.18 1.26 9.98
C GLU A 315 11.16 2.62 9.26
N LYS A 316 11.98 2.74 8.21
CA LYS A 316 11.91 3.80 7.21
C LYS A 316 11.98 3.16 5.82
N SER A 317 10.99 3.36 4.97
CA SER A 317 10.91 2.69 3.66
C SER A 317 10.72 3.67 2.50
N TYR A 318 11.24 3.27 1.35
CA TYR A 318 11.16 3.97 0.08
C TYR A 318 10.67 3.00 -0.97
N ILE A 319 9.66 3.38 -1.74
CA ILE A 319 9.29 2.71 -2.99
C ILE A 319 9.54 3.72 -4.10
N ILE A 320 10.52 3.43 -4.95
CA ILE A 320 10.97 4.32 -6.02
C ILE A 320 10.79 3.61 -7.35
N MET A 321 9.92 4.14 -8.21
CA MET A 321 9.73 3.69 -9.58
C MET A 321 11.02 3.80 -10.37
N THR A 322 11.25 2.78 -11.21
CA THR A 322 12.39 2.70 -12.13
C THR A 322 12.29 3.76 -13.23
N ASP A 323 11.10 3.97 -13.80
CA ASP A 323 10.81 5.03 -14.77
C ASP A 323 10.33 6.32 -14.07
N ASP A 324 10.99 7.43 -14.39
CA ASP A 324 10.67 8.76 -13.89
C ASP A 324 9.28 9.26 -14.27
N LYS A 325 8.67 8.71 -15.33
CA LYS A 325 7.29 9.04 -15.70
C LYS A 325 6.28 8.70 -14.60
N PHE A 326 6.62 7.72 -13.75
CA PHE A 326 5.76 7.27 -12.65
C PHE A 326 6.21 7.82 -11.30
N CYS A 327 6.97 8.92 -11.26
CA CYS A 327 7.47 9.50 -10.01
C CYS A 327 6.39 9.88 -8.99
N TYR A 328 5.15 10.11 -9.44
CA TYR A 328 3.98 10.36 -8.59
C TYR A 328 3.53 9.11 -7.80
N MET A 329 3.98 7.91 -8.20
CA MET A 329 3.74 6.65 -7.47
C MET A 329 4.80 6.38 -6.41
N ASN A 330 5.86 7.19 -6.36
CA ASN A 330 6.90 7.03 -5.35
C ASN A 330 6.30 7.28 -3.97
N SER A 331 6.68 6.44 -3.02
CA SER A 331 6.22 6.58 -1.65
C SER A 331 7.39 6.51 -0.67
N PHE A 332 7.18 7.21 0.44
CA PHE A 332 8.08 7.25 1.55
C PHE A 332 7.29 6.96 2.81
N ALA A 333 7.76 6.06 3.65
CA ALA A 333 7.20 5.85 4.97
C ALA A 333 8.26 5.90 6.06
N GLU A 334 7.89 6.39 7.23
CA GLU A 334 8.77 6.40 8.41
C GLU A 334 8.01 6.20 9.70
N GLU A 335 8.67 5.54 10.65
CA GLU A 335 8.20 5.36 12.01
C GLU A 335 8.96 6.26 12.99
N LYS A 336 8.21 6.83 13.94
CA LYS A 336 8.72 7.69 15.02
C LYS A 336 8.15 7.24 16.35
N ILE A 337 8.90 7.45 17.41
CA ILE A 337 8.45 7.22 18.79
C ILE A 337 7.95 8.54 19.36
N GLU A 338 6.72 8.54 19.86
CA GLU A 338 6.15 9.64 20.63
C GLU A 338 5.54 9.08 21.92
N GLY A 339 6.20 9.32 23.05
CA GLY A 339 5.83 8.70 24.32
C GLY A 339 5.95 7.17 24.24
N ASN A 340 4.84 6.48 24.50
CA ASN A 340 4.71 5.02 24.41
C ASN A 340 4.09 4.55 23.09
N CYS A 341 4.08 5.41 22.07
CA CYS A 341 3.49 5.12 20.77
C CYS A 341 4.53 5.10 19.65
N ILE A 342 4.33 4.19 18.70
CA ILE A 342 5.00 4.19 17.39
C ILE A 342 4.02 4.77 16.38
N LEU A 343 4.40 5.88 15.76
CA LEU A 343 3.63 6.58 14.74
C LEU A 343 4.24 6.29 13.37
N ARG A 344 3.42 5.81 12.44
CA ARG A 344 3.83 5.59 11.05
C ARG A 344 3.27 6.68 10.16
N TYR A 345 4.15 7.34 9.44
CA TYR A 345 3.81 8.35 8.44
C TYR A 345 4.05 7.79 7.05
N ILE A 346 3.17 8.09 6.09
CA ILE A 346 3.42 7.88 4.65
C ILE A 346 3.30 9.24 3.97
N ASN A 347 4.35 9.64 3.24
CA ASN A 347 4.47 10.96 2.61
C ASN A 347 4.18 12.12 3.59
N ASN A 348 4.66 11.98 4.83
CA ASN A 348 4.46 12.89 5.97
C ASN A 348 3.02 13.01 6.49
N ILE A 349 2.11 12.16 6.04
CA ILE A 349 0.74 12.06 6.57
C ILE A 349 0.72 10.93 7.60
N LEU A 350 0.12 11.15 8.77
CA LEU A 350 -0.02 10.11 9.79
C LEU A 350 -0.97 9.02 9.26
N TRP A 351 -0.49 7.78 9.24
CA TRP A 351 -1.25 6.62 8.76
C TRP A 351 -1.64 5.68 9.88
N THR A 352 -0.74 5.39 10.82
CA THR A 352 -1.05 4.54 11.97
C THR A 352 -0.42 5.06 13.25
N LYS A 353 -1.08 4.77 14.37
CA LYS A 353 -0.61 5.02 15.74
C LYS A 353 -0.78 3.75 16.56
N ASN A 354 0.34 3.19 17.01
CA ASN A 354 0.40 1.96 17.78
C ASN A 354 0.94 2.29 19.17
N CYS A 355 0.11 2.20 20.22
CA CYS A 355 0.49 2.53 21.59
C CYS A 355 0.39 1.31 22.49
N GLY A 356 1.43 1.07 23.29
CA GLY A 356 1.46 -0.01 24.28
C GLY A 356 1.69 0.54 25.68
N SER A 357 1.10 -0.08 26.71
CA SER A 357 1.59 0.11 28.08
C SER A 357 3.03 -0.44 28.20
N PRO A 358 3.76 -0.16 29.29
CA PRO A 358 5.06 -0.80 29.51
C PRO A 358 4.95 -2.33 29.48
N GLU A 359 5.90 -3.01 28.81
CA GLU A 359 5.83 -4.45 28.51
C GLU A 359 5.80 -5.37 29.74
N ASN A 360 6.22 -4.86 30.91
CA ASN A 360 6.29 -5.60 32.17
C ASN A 360 5.11 -5.30 33.10
N ILE A 361 4.14 -4.48 32.68
CA ILE A 361 2.97 -4.12 33.48
C ILE A 361 1.75 -4.84 32.92
N PHE A 362 1.11 -5.66 33.76
CA PHE A 362 -0.14 -6.34 33.44
C PHE A 362 -1.31 -5.74 34.24
N PRO A 363 -2.49 -5.50 33.63
CA PRO A 363 -2.82 -5.81 32.24
C PRO A 363 -2.03 -4.97 31.22
N PHE A 364 -1.44 -5.63 30.22
CA PHE A 364 -0.80 -4.94 29.11
C PHE A 364 -1.87 -4.48 28.14
N ILE A 365 -1.91 -3.19 27.84
CA ILE A 365 -2.90 -2.58 26.96
C ILE A 365 -2.23 -2.15 25.67
N TYR A 366 -2.79 -2.57 24.56
CA TYR A 366 -2.36 -2.16 23.23
C TYR A 366 -3.50 -1.47 22.49
N LYS A 367 -3.17 -0.36 21.82
CA LYS A 367 -4.08 0.42 20.99
C LYS A 367 -3.49 0.58 19.60
N TYR A 368 -4.26 0.24 18.58
CA TYR A 368 -3.97 0.48 17.17
C TYR A 368 -5.03 1.43 16.63
N THR A 369 -4.58 2.53 16.02
CA THR A 369 -5.44 3.46 15.28
C THR A 369 -4.85 3.64 13.89
N SER A 370 -5.67 3.52 12.85
CA SER A 370 -5.30 3.91 11.49
C SER A 370 -6.16 5.05 10.98
N TYR A 371 -5.58 5.87 10.12
CA TYR A 371 -6.18 7.07 9.60
C TYR A 371 -6.33 7.01 8.08
N GLN A 372 -7.38 7.62 7.57
CA GLN A 372 -7.58 7.92 6.15
C GLN A 372 -8.08 9.36 6.05
N ASP A 373 -7.38 10.20 5.28
CA ASP A 373 -7.70 11.62 5.10
C ASP A 373 -7.86 12.40 6.42
N GLY A 374 -7.01 12.05 7.41
CA GLY A 374 -7.02 12.66 8.74
C GLY A 374 -8.10 12.12 9.68
N ASN A 375 -9.03 11.29 9.19
CA ASN A 375 -10.09 10.68 9.99
C ASN A 375 -9.69 9.27 10.45
N VAL A 376 -10.20 8.84 11.61
CA VAL A 376 -10.01 7.46 12.09
C VAL A 376 -10.76 6.50 11.17
N LEU A 377 -10.02 5.63 10.50
CA LEU A 377 -10.55 4.56 9.66
C LEU A 377 -10.79 3.29 10.47
N GLN A 378 -9.87 2.96 11.37
CA GLN A 378 -9.97 1.78 12.21
C GLN A 378 -9.33 2.05 13.56
N TYR A 379 -9.99 1.59 14.60
CA TYR A 379 -9.49 1.55 15.96
C TYR A 379 -9.59 0.11 16.46
N ARG A 380 -8.55 -0.35 17.15
CA ARG A 380 -8.53 -1.64 17.83
C ARG A 380 -7.82 -1.47 19.15
N LYS A 381 -8.45 -1.94 20.22
CA LYS A 381 -7.83 -2.02 21.54
C LYS A 381 -7.82 -3.46 22.01
N SER A 382 -6.69 -3.90 22.53
CA SER A 382 -6.55 -5.23 23.14
C SER A 382 -5.90 -5.14 24.51
N LYS A 383 -6.14 -6.18 25.29
CA LYS A 383 -5.61 -6.34 26.64
C LYS A 383 -5.07 -7.75 26.80
N LEU A 384 -3.88 -7.85 27.38
CA LEU A 384 -3.32 -9.08 27.88
C LEU A 384 -3.33 -9.08 29.40
N GLU A 385 -3.90 -10.13 30.00
CA GLU A 385 -3.88 -10.35 31.44
C GLU A 385 -3.00 -11.55 31.78
N LYS A 386 -2.16 -11.40 32.80
CA LYS A 386 -1.38 -12.50 33.37
C LYS A 386 -2.28 -13.29 34.34
N LYS A 387 -2.48 -14.59 34.09
CA LYS A 387 -3.23 -15.51 34.98
C LYS A 387 -2.34 -16.46 35.77
N GLY A 388 -1.05 -16.49 35.44
CA GLY A 388 0.00 -17.24 36.12
C GLY A 388 1.34 -16.95 35.45
N GLU A 389 2.41 -17.61 35.88
CA GLU A 389 3.74 -17.40 35.28
C GLU A 389 3.81 -17.81 33.80
N SER A 390 3.10 -18.88 33.42
CA SER A 390 3.12 -19.44 32.08
C SER A 390 1.80 -19.27 31.31
N LYS A 391 0.82 -18.52 31.84
CA LYS A 391 -0.52 -18.42 31.25
C LYS A 391 -1.02 -16.98 31.16
N PHE A 392 -1.44 -16.60 29.96
CA PHE A 392 -1.96 -15.28 29.64
C PHE A 392 -3.30 -15.37 28.93
N GLU A 393 -4.18 -14.41 29.18
CA GLU A 393 -5.45 -14.28 28.49
C GLU A 393 -5.50 -13.01 27.67
N LYS A 394 -6.01 -13.14 26.45
CA LYS A 394 -6.14 -12.06 25.49
C LYS A 394 -7.59 -11.64 25.35
N TYR A 395 -7.81 -10.34 25.36
CA TYR A 395 -9.11 -9.71 25.20
C TYR A 395 -9.05 -8.63 24.12
N TYR A 396 -10.17 -8.39 23.43
CA TYR A 396 -10.34 -7.29 22.50
C TYR A 396 -11.52 -6.41 22.91
N SER A 397 -11.37 -5.10 22.77
CA SER A 397 -12.46 -4.15 22.96
C SER A 397 -13.40 -4.18 21.75
N SER A 398 -14.69 -4.03 21.98
CA SER A 398 -15.68 -3.77 20.93
C SER A 398 -15.75 -2.30 20.51
N ALA A 399 -15.01 -1.40 21.18
CA ALA A 399 -15.01 0.02 20.85
C ALA A 399 -14.40 0.26 19.46
N GLU A 400 -15.03 1.15 18.69
CA GLU A 400 -14.57 1.60 17.38
C GLU A 400 -13.84 2.94 17.45
N ARG A 401 -13.84 3.59 18.64
CA ARG A 401 -13.14 4.85 18.92
C ARG A 401 -12.63 4.91 20.36
N GLU A 402 -11.78 5.89 20.66
CA GLU A 402 -11.14 6.03 21.98
C GLU A 402 -12.10 6.54 23.06
N GLU A 403 -13.08 7.35 22.67
CA GLU A 403 -14.09 7.96 23.53
C GLU A 403 -15.28 7.05 23.88
N GLU A 404 -15.39 5.88 23.24
CA GLU A 404 -16.50 4.96 23.44
C GLU A 404 -16.33 4.09 24.71
N THR A 405 -17.46 3.69 25.31
CA THR A 405 -17.45 2.77 26.46
C THR A 405 -16.84 1.43 26.08
N GLU A 406 -15.82 1.01 26.82
CA GLU A 406 -15.06 -0.20 26.50
C GLU A 406 -15.71 -1.46 27.08
N VAL A 407 -16.05 -2.40 26.20
CA VAL A 407 -16.43 -3.78 26.59
C VAL A 407 -15.36 -4.73 26.04
N PHE A 408 -14.61 -5.34 26.95
CA PHE A 408 -13.58 -6.32 26.60
C PHE A 408 -14.18 -7.72 26.48
N ASN A 409 -14.06 -8.30 25.28
CA ASN A 409 -14.48 -9.65 24.98
C ASN A 409 -13.27 -10.59 25.01
N PHE A 410 -13.43 -11.74 25.66
CA PHE A 410 -12.40 -12.76 25.68
C PHE A 410 -12.13 -13.30 24.28
N PHE A 411 -10.85 -13.36 23.90
CA PHE A 411 -10.42 -13.86 22.60
C PHE A 411 -9.76 -15.23 22.68
N GLY A 412 -8.87 -15.41 23.65
CA GLY A 412 -8.08 -16.61 23.74
C GLY A 412 -7.07 -16.63 24.88
N THR A 413 -6.34 -17.74 24.97
CA THR A 413 -5.37 -18.04 26.02
C THR A 413 -4.05 -18.46 25.38
N LEU A 414 -2.95 -17.86 25.83
CA LEU A 414 -1.59 -18.26 25.49
C LEU A 414 -0.98 -19.00 26.69
N GLU A 415 -0.38 -20.16 26.42
CA GLU A 415 0.30 -21.01 27.40
C GLU A 415 1.75 -21.22 26.96
N PHE A 416 2.68 -21.07 27.89
CA PHE A 416 4.12 -21.19 27.70
C PHE A 416 4.65 -22.44 28.40
N ASN A 417 5.70 -23.06 27.85
CA ASN A 417 6.37 -24.20 28.47
C ASN A 417 7.39 -23.75 29.53
N GLU A 418 8.08 -24.70 30.15
CA GLU A 418 9.09 -24.47 31.19
C GLU A 418 10.30 -23.62 30.72
N ASN A 419 10.55 -23.57 29.40
CA ASN A 419 11.58 -22.73 28.80
C ASN A 419 11.07 -21.32 28.44
N ASN A 420 9.87 -20.96 28.90
CA ASN A 420 9.15 -19.74 28.52
C ASN A 420 8.96 -19.60 27.00
N LEU A 421 8.85 -20.71 26.27
CA LEU A 421 8.49 -20.72 24.85
C LEU A 421 7.00 -20.93 24.70
N LEU A 422 6.37 -20.27 23.73
CA LEU A 422 4.96 -20.50 23.45
C LEU A 422 4.70 -21.97 23.15
N ASP A 423 3.82 -22.60 23.93
CA ASP A 423 3.46 -24.00 23.77
C ASP A 423 2.13 -24.14 23.02
N THR A 424 1.10 -23.42 23.49
CA THR A 424 -0.25 -23.52 22.97
C THR A 424 -0.92 -22.15 22.91
N TYR A 425 -1.62 -21.86 21.82
CA TYR A 425 -2.51 -20.71 21.69
C TYR A 425 -3.93 -21.17 21.35
N ARG A 426 -4.86 -21.00 22.29
CA ARG A 426 -6.28 -21.33 22.12
C ARG A 426 -7.04 -20.05 21.85
N PHE A 427 -7.78 -19.95 20.76
CA PHE A 427 -8.55 -18.75 20.45
C PHE A 427 -9.86 -19.07 19.74
N THR A 428 -10.79 -18.11 19.74
CA THR A 428 -12.05 -18.24 19.02
C THR A 428 -12.01 -17.35 17.79
N LYS A 429 -12.26 -17.94 16.62
CA LYS A 429 -12.39 -17.21 15.35
C LYS A 429 -13.64 -17.70 14.63
N ASP A 430 -14.48 -16.79 14.17
CA ASP A 430 -15.75 -17.11 13.49
C ASP A 430 -16.64 -18.07 14.30
N LYS A 431 -16.66 -17.89 15.62
CA LYS A 431 -17.34 -18.76 16.62
C LYS A 431 -16.81 -20.20 16.68
N ILE A 432 -15.66 -20.48 16.07
CA ILE A 432 -14.99 -21.78 16.10
C ILE A 432 -13.75 -21.66 17.00
N SER A 433 -13.64 -22.53 17.99
CA SER A 433 -12.43 -22.66 18.80
C SER A 433 -11.33 -23.32 17.97
N GLN A 434 -10.19 -22.66 17.90
CA GLN A 434 -8.98 -23.12 17.25
C GLN A 434 -7.86 -23.21 18.27
N VAL A 435 -6.95 -24.15 18.04
CA VAL A 435 -5.77 -24.35 18.88
C VAL A 435 -4.56 -24.39 17.96
N ILE A 436 -3.59 -23.53 18.23
CA ILE A 436 -2.26 -23.60 17.65
C ILE A 436 -1.34 -24.24 18.67
N LYS A 437 -0.64 -25.30 18.27
CA LYS A 437 0.40 -25.97 19.07
C LYS A 437 1.75 -25.68 18.43
N VAL A 438 2.77 -25.45 19.25
CA VAL A 438 4.16 -25.32 18.81
C VAL A 438 4.99 -26.46 19.39
N ASP A 439 5.68 -27.18 18.51
CA ASP A 439 6.63 -28.21 18.90
C ASP A 439 8.06 -27.72 18.60
N TYR A 440 8.98 -27.93 19.54
CA TYR A 440 10.38 -27.49 19.42
C TYR A 440 11.33 -28.68 19.35
N THR A 441 12.37 -28.56 18.53
CA THR A 441 13.55 -29.44 18.60
C THR A 441 14.78 -28.63 18.95
N TYR A 442 15.78 -29.28 19.54
CA TYR A 442 16.98 -28.62 20.05
C TYR A 442 18.27 -29.23 19.49
N TYR A 443 19.32 -28.43 19.44
CA TYR A 443 20.68 -28.91 19.20
C TYR A 443 21.17 -29.77 20.37
N PRO A 444 22.04 -30.77 20.12
CA PRO A 444 22.65 -31.58 21.18
C PRO A 444 23.40 -30.70 22.17
N ASN A 445 23.48 -31.17 23.42
CA ASN A 445 24.08 -30.39 24.49
C ASN A 445 25.59 -30.25 24.38
#